data_AF-K2EJM2-F1
#
_entry.id   AF-K2EJM2-F1
#
_cell.length_a   1.000
_cell.length_b   1.000
_cell.length_c   1.000
_cell.angle_alpha   90.00
_cell.angle_beta   90.00
_cell.angle_gamma   90.00
#
_symmetry.space_group_name_H-M   'P 1'
#
loop_
_entity.id
_entity.type
_entity.pdbx_description
1 polymer ?
#
loop_
_entity_poly.entity_id
_entity_poly.type
_entity_poly.pdbx_seq_one_letter_code
_entity_poly.pdbx_strand_id
1 'polypeptide(L)'
;MRLPIPPPGHFRKERHCIKNIKQTSALLEEVEGIVQGHRDGHGFVIRDDGEVDIYLPPNEMRAVLHKDRVKVRIVRSDRKGRPEGRVVEIMERSTQVIIGRLLCE
;
A
#
# COMPACT_ATOMS: atom_id res chain seq x y z
N MET A 1 -34.20 -49.33 -5.74
CA MET A 1 -32.75 -49.31 -5.47
C MET A 1 -32.34 -47.85 -5.29
N ARG A 2 -32.02 -47.41 -4.06
CA ARG A 2 -31.61 -46.03 -3.76
C ARG A 2 -30.08 -46.02 -3.59
N LEU A 3 -29.40 -45.19 -4.37
CA LEU A 3 -27.95 -44.99 -4.26
C LEU A 3 -27.62 -44.33 -2.91
N PRO A 4 -26.48 -44.67 -2.28
CA PRO A 4 -26.05 -44.02 -1.04
C PRO A 4 -25.63 -42.57 -1.30
N ILE A 5 -26.05 -41.69 -0.40
CA ILE A 5 -25.75 -40.26 -0.41
C ILE A 5 -24.29 -40.09 0.06
N PRO A 6 -23.43 -39.34 -0.65
CA PRO A 6 -22.05 -39.13 -0.23
C PRO A 6 -21.97 -38.25 1.03
N PRO A 7 -20.99 -38.50 1.92
CA PRO A 7 -20.83 -37.76 3.17
C PRO A 7 -20.38 -36.30 2.92
N PRO A 8 -20.77 -35.35 3.79
CA PRO A 8 -20.39 -33.96 3.68
C PRO A 8 -18.88 -33.78 3.90
N GLY A 9 -18.20 -33.36 2.84
CA GLY A 9 -16.77 -33.09 2.82
C GLY A 9 -16.38 -31.97 3.78
N HIS A 10 -15.30 -32.23 4.53
CA HIS A 10 -14.64 -31.30 5.43
C HIS A 10 -14.13 -30.08 4.64
N PHE A 11 -14.82 -28.94 4.74
CA PHE A 11 -14.46 -27.69 4.09
C PHE A 11 -13.26 -27.06 4.80
N ARG A 12 -12.07 -27.53 4.44
CA ARG A 12 -10.77 -27.05 4.87
C ARG A 12 -10.59 -25.61 4.37
N LYS A 13 -10.86 -24.61 5.21
CA LYS A 13 -10.49 -23.21 4.93
C LYS A 13 -8.97 -23.07 5.03
N GLU A 14 -8.31 -23.16 3.89
CA GLU A 14 -6.90 -22.83 3.74
C GLU A 14 -6.72 -21.33 3.97
N ARG A 15 -6.09 -21.02 5.10
CA ARG A 15 -5.55 -19.70 5.38
C ARG A 15 -4.46 -19.43 4.34
N HIS A 16 -4.78 -18.68 3.31
CA HIS A 16 -3.78 -18.06 2.46
C HIS A 16 -3.08 -16.98 3.28
N CYS A 17 -2.07 -17.39 4.04
CA CYS A 17 -1.06 -16.49 4.53
C CYS A 17 -0.28 -16.00 3.29
N ILE A 18 -0.43 -14.71 2.98
CA ILE A 18 0.40 -14.05 1.99
C ILE A 18 1.82 -14.05 2.56
N LYS A 19 2.60 -15.07 2.23
CA LYS A 19 4.02 -15.14 2.51
C LYS A 19 4.72 -14.17 1.57
N ASN A 20 4.85 -12.91 1.97
CA ASN A 20 5.71 -11.98 1.23
C ASN A 20 7.18 -12.21 1.62
N ILE A 21 7.73 -13.35 1.20
CA ILE A 21 9.16 -13.62 1.23
C ILE A 21 9.74 -13.04 -0.05
N LYS A 22 10.18 -11.79 0.02
CA LYS A 22 11.26 -11.25 -0.83
C LYS A 22 12.12 -10.29 -0.01
N GLN A 23 12.95 -10.88 0.85
CA GLN A 23 14.21 -10.25 1.23
C GLN A 23 15.07 -10.12 -0.03
N THR A 24 15.13 -8.91 -0.57
CA THR A 24 16.13 -8.46 -1.55
C THR A 24 16.12 -6.93 -1.54
N SER A 25 16.47 -6.34 -0.39
CA SER A 25 16.47 -4.89 -0.18
C SER A 25 17.80 -4.34 0.32
N ALA A 26 18.91 -5.06 0.12
CA ALA A 26 20.21 -4.61 0.59
C ALA A 26 20.81 -3.36 -0.11
N LEU A 27 20.09 -2.70 -1.03
CA LEU A 27 20.64 -1.58 -1.83
C LEU A 27 19.68 -0.43 -2.15
N LEU A 28 18.43 -0.44 -1.66
CA LEU A 28 17.50 0.65 -1.94
C LEU A 28 17.17 1.37 -0.63
N GLU A 29 17.26 2.68 -0.67
CA GLU A 29 17.02 3.57 0.47
C GLU A 29 15.54 3.51 0.88
N GLU A 30 15.32 3.19 2.15
CA GLU A 30 14.01 3.21 2.80
C GLU A 30 13.86 4.49 3.60
N VAL A 31 12.70 5.10 3.50
CA VAL A 31 12.43 6.45 3.94
C VAL A 31 11.08 6.50 4.61
N GLU A 32 11.00 7.23 5.70
CA GLU A 32 9.78 7.40 6.48
C GLU A 32 9.21 8.80 6.25
N GLY A 33 7.90 8.90 6.15
CA GLY A 33 7.27 10.20 5.95
C GLY A 33 5.75 10.16 5.93
N ILE A 34 5.17 11.35 5.72
CA ILE A 34 3.72 11.56 5.69
C ILE A 34 3.26 11.65 4.24
N VAL A 35 2.23 10.89 3.89
CA VAL A 35 1.60 10.94 2.56
C VAL A 35 0.77 12.21 2.41
N GLN A 36 1.05 12.97 1.37
CA GLN A 36 0.24 14.07 0.89
C GLN A 36 -0.34 13.73 -0.49
N GLY A 37 -1.59 13.25 -0.49
CA GLY A 37 -2.33 13.00 -1.73
C GLY A 37 -2.78 14.28 -2.44
N HIS A 38 -2.74 14.26 -3.77
CA HIS A 38 -3.25 15.31 -4.65
C HIS A 38 -4.57 14.87 -5.31
N ARG A 39 -5.38 15.83 -5.78
CA ARG A 39 -6.67 15.56 -6.45
C ARG A 39 -6.51 14.74 -7.74
N ASP A 40 -5.37 14.89 -8.42
CA ASP A 40 -5.11 14.23 -9.70
C ASP A 40 -4.70 12.75 -9.52
N GLY A 41 -4.79 12.24 -8.30
CA GLY A 41 -4.54 10.83 -7.96
C GLY A 41 -3.08 10.49 -7.71
N HIS A 42 -2.13 11.37 -8.04
CA HIS A 42 -0.75 11.25 -7.57
C HIS A 42 -0.60 11.85 -6.17
N GLY A 43 0.53 11.59 -5.52
CA GLY A 43 0.83 12.16 -4.23
C GLY A 43 2.32 12.33 -4.02
N PHE A 44 2.65 12.87 -2.86
CA PHE A 44 4.02 13.09 -2.42
C PHE A 44 4.17 12.56 -1.01
N VAL A 45 5.33 12.02 -0.66
CA VAL A 45 5.68 11.71 0.72
C VAL A 45 6.67 12.74 1.19
N ILE A 46 6.25 13.47 2.22
CA ILE A 46 7.06 14.46 2.92
C ILE A 46 7.95 13.68 3.88
N ARG A 47 9.25 13.69 3.64
CA ARG A 47 10.25 13.03 4.50
C ARG A 47 10.36 13.79 5.82
N ASP A 48 10.47 13.07 6.93
CA ASP A 48 10.78 13.68 8.23
C ASP A 48 12.20 14.31 8.24
N ASP A 49 13.09 13.87 7.33
CA ASP A 49 14.45 14.41 7.16
C ASP A 49 14.49 15.85 6.61
N GLY A 50 13.37 16.38 6.07
CA GLY A 50 13.32 17.71 5.44
C GLY A 50 13.97 17.77 4.04
N GLU A 51 14.39 16.64 3.51
CA GLU A 51 14.92 16.46 2.16
C GLU A 51 13.81 16.50 1.09
N VAL A 52 14.20 16.34 -0.18
CA VAL A 52 13.28 16.39 -1.33
C VAL A 52 12.10 15.40 -1.17
N ASP A 53 10.90 15.91 -1.41
CA ASP A 53 9.67 15.12 -1.40
C ASP A 53 9.73 13.95 -2.39
N ILE A 54 9.24 12.80 -1.94
CA ILE A 54 9.21 11.59 -2.76
C ILE A 54 7.91 11.56 -3.54
N TYR A 55 8.01 11.52 -4.87
CA TYR A 55 6.85 11.40 -5.74
C TYR A 55 6.26 9.99 -5.65
N LEU A 56 4.96 9.90 -5.35
CA LEU A 56 4.19 8.67 -5.38
C LEU A 56 3.30 8.66 -6.63
N PRO A 57 3.46 7.65 -7.50
CA PRO A 57 2.58 7.49 -8.65
C PRO A 57 1.17 7.14 -8.20
N PRO A 58 0.15 7.38 -9.05
CA PRO A 58 -1.24 7.12 -8.72
C PRO A 58 -1.55 5.65 -8.39
N ASN A 59 -0.71 4.72 -8.84
CA ASN A 59 -0.84 3.31 -8.48
C ASN A 59 -0.57 3.05 -6.99
N GLU A 60 0.41 3.73 -6.41
CA GLU A 60 0.79 3.58 -5.00
C GLU A 60 -0.17 4.34 -4.09
N MET A 61 -0.64 5.52 -4.54
CA MET A 61 -1.66 6.32 -3.85
C MET A 61 -2.99 5.60 -3.63
N ARG A 62 -3.29 4.52 -4.38
CA ARG A 62 -4.48 3.69 -4.15
C ARG A 62 -4.40 2.83 -2.89
N ALA A 63 -3.18 2.53 -2.43
CA ALA A 63 -2.93 1.70 -1.25
C ALA A 63 -2.84 2.50 0.04
N VAL A 64 -2.65 3.82 -0.06
CA VAL A 64 -2.42 4.74 1.07
C VAL A 64 -3.47 5.83 1.10
N LEU A 65 -3.74 6.39 2.28
CA LEU A 65 -4.62 7.55 2.41
C LEU A 65 -3.79 8.82 2.62
N HIS A 66 -4.41 9.97 2.36
CA HIS A 66 -3.82 11.26 2.69
C HIS A 66 -3.63 11.36 4.21
N LYS A 67 -2.45 11.85 4.64
CA LYS A 67 -1.96 11.93 6.02
C LYS A 67 -1.65 10.59 6.70
N ASP A 68 -1.55 9.50 5.96
CA ASP A 68 -0.98 8.26 6.51
C ASP A 68 0.54 8.40 6.66
N ARG A 69 1.09 7.81 7.72
CA ARG A 69 2.55 7.66 7.87
C ARG A 69 2.98 6.35 7.26
N VAL A 70 3.91 6.43 6.34
CA VAL A 70 4.32 5.30 5.50
C VAL A 70 5.83 5.20 5.42
N LYS A 71 6.30 3.97 5.24
CA LYS A 71 7.66 3.66 4.85
C LYS A 71 7.68 3.44 3.33
N VAL A 72 8.45 4.29 2.66
CA VAL A 72 8.59 4.33 1.21
C VAL A 72 10.00 3.91 0.86
N ARG A 73 10.15 3.13 -0.20
CA ARG A 73 11.43 2.75 -0.76
C ARG A 73 11.65 3.50 -2.06
N ILE A 74 12.79 4.18 -2.19
CA ILE A 74 13.15 4.87 -3.42
C ILE A 74 13.58 3.82 -4.44
N VAL A 75 12.82 3.67 -5.52
CA VAL A 75 13.08 2.66 -6.56
C VAL A 75 13.85 3.24 -7.72
N ARG A 76 13.53 4.49 -8.09
CA ARG A 76 14.14 5.19 -9.21
C ARG A 76 14.08 6.68 -8.97
N SER A 77 15.04 7.41 -9.49
CA SER A 77 14.96 8.86 -9.62
C SER A 77 14.80 9.18 -11.10
N ASP A 78 13.77 9.93 -11.46
CA ASP A 78 13.59 10.34 -12.85
C ASP A 78 14.72 11.31 -13.28
N ARG A 79 14.92 11.46 -14.60
CA ARG A 79 15.89 12.41 -15.20
C ARG A 79 15.65 13.86 -14.75
N LYS A 80 14.44 14.17 -14.27
CA LYS A 80 14.05 15.45 -13.68
C LYS A 80 14.43 15.63 -12.19
N GLY A 81 15.15 14.67 -11.61
CA GLY A 81 15.61 14.71 -10.21
C GLY A 81 14.50 14.42 -9.19
N ARG A 82 13.36 13.87 -9.61
CA ARG A 82 12.27 13.52 -8.70
C ARG A 82 12.43 12.06 -8.28
N PRO A 83 12.65 11.76 -6.99
CA PRO A 83 12.68 10.39 -6.51
C PRO A 83 11.27 9.79 -6.58
N GLU A 84 11.14 8.68 -7.29
CA GLU A 84 9.94 7.86 -7.34
C GLU A 84 9.97 6.85 -6.19
N GLY A 85 8.99 7.00 -5.31
CA GLY A 85 8.81 6.16 -4.14
C GLY A 85 7.79 5.07 -4.38
N ARG A 86 8.09 3.89 -3.85
CA ARG A 86 7.13 2.79 -3.71
C ARG A 86 6.83 2.55 -2.24
N VAL A 87 5.56 2.48 -1.87
CA VAL A 87 5.15 2.23 -0.49
C VAL A 87 5.45 0.77 -0.15
N VAL A 88 6.26 0.56 0.89
CA VAL A 88 6.59 -0.79 1.39
C VAL A 88 5.64 -1.17 2.51
N GLU A 89 5.44 -0.25 3.45
CA GLU A 89 4.67 -0.50 4.66
C GLU A 89 3.97 0.78 5.15
N ILE A 90 2.81 0.62 5.78
CA ILE A 90 2.08 1.72 6.43
C ILE A 90 2.30 1.58 7.93
N MET A 91 3.00 2.55 8.53
CA MET A 91 3.31 2.53 9.95
C MET A 91 2.12 2.99 10.79
N GLU A 92 1.52 4.11 10.40
CA GLU A 92 0.33 4.66 11.09
C GLU A 92 -0.71 5.04 10.05
N ARG A 93 -1.89 4.43 10.16
CA ARG A 93 -3.05 4.86 9.38
C ARG A 93 -3.68 6.06 10.06
N SER A 94 -4.02 7.08 9.27
CA SER A 94 -4.76 8.22 9.75
C SER A 94 -6.13 7.76 10.27
N THR A 95 -6.46 8.14 11.51
CA THR A 95 -7.77 7.90 12.14
C THR A 95 -8.85 8.84 11.63
N GLN A 96 -8.69 9.41 10.43
CA GLN A 96 -9.67 10.32 9.87
C GLN A 96 -10.97 9.57 9.61
N VAL A 97 -12.04 10.06 10.24
CA VAL A 97 -13.40 9.54 10.02
C VAL A 97 -13.82 9.92 8.61
N ILE A 98 -13.81 8.96 7.70
CA ILE A 98 -14.27 9.13 6.34
C ILE A 98 -15.79 8.94 6.33
N ILE A 99 -16.53 10.03 6.11
CA ILE A 99 -17.99 10.00 5.92
C ILE A 99 -18.25 9.79 4.42
N GLY A 100 -18.66 8.58 4.05
CA GLY A 100 -19.04 8.24 2.68
C GLY A 100 -20.54 7.99 2.54
N ARG A 101 -21.09 8.24 1.35
CA ARG A 101 -22.42 7.74 0.97
C ARG A 101 -22.21 6.50 0.11
N LEU A 102 -22.77 5.37 0.53
CA LEU A 102 -22.82 4.17 -0.31
C LEU A 102 -23.88 4.41 -1.40
N LEU A 103 -23.43 4.61 -2.64
CA LEU A 103 -24.33 4.51 -3.78
C LEU A 103 -24.45 3.02 -4.14
N CYS A 104 -25.65 2.48 -4.02
CA CYS A 104 -26.01 1.22 -4.67
C CYS A 104 -26.66 1.57 -6.01
N GLU A 105 -26.08 1.09 -7.10
CA GLU A 105 -26.72 1.03 -8.42
C GLU A 105 -27.18 -0.40 -8.67
#